data_AF-A0AB33CUT6-F1
#
_entry.id   AF-A0AB33CUT6-F1
#
_cell.length_a   1.000
_cell.length_b   1.000
_cell.length_c   1.000
_cell.angle_alpha   90.00
_cell.angle_beta   90.00
_cell.angle_gamma   90.00
#
_symmetry.space_group_name_H-M   'P 1'
#
loop_
_entity.id
_entity.type
_entity.pdbx_description
1 polymer ?
#
loop_
_entity_poly.entity_id
_entity_poly.type
_entity_poly.pdbx_seq_one_letter_code
_entity_poly.pdbx_strand_id
1 'polypeptide(L)'
;MNPPDTPSPLNSDDRDPPAFDSDEFYAEVADALQVTGLALTVAQARQLLAGHVELLSQIDDWGVDDTEVLNQLACRLAVELIGEPWPTYGDERNGRDFRAFEASLRGAALARGYALLDASAQD
;
A
#
# COMPACT_ATOMS: atom_id res chain seq x y z
N MET A 1 10.96 -27.05 54.89
CA MET A 1 11.72 -25.86 54.47
C MET A 1 11.95 -25.93 52.98
N ASN A 2 11.32 -25.00 52.24
CA ASN A 2 11.43 -24.60 50.82
C ASN A 2 11.35 -25.62 49.67
N PRO A 3 10.36 -25.49 48.76
CA PRO A 3 10.42 -26.01 47.40
C PRO A 3 11.08 -24.99 46.44
N PRO A 4 11.79 -25.44 45.42
CA PRO A 4 11.81 -24.75 44.12
C PRO A 4 11.68 -25.80 42.99
N ASP A 5 11.17 -25.56 41.79
CA ASP A 5 10.71 -24.39 41.07
C ASP A 5 9.77 -24.99 40.01
N THR A 6 8.51 -24.59 39.98
CA THR A 6 7.59 -24.96 38.89
C THR A 6 8.08 -24.29 37.62
N PRO A 7 8.36 -25.02 36.51
CA PRO A 7 8.59 -24.36 35.24
C PRO A 7 7.31 -23.62 34.86
N SER A 8 7.41 -22.29 34.78
CA SER A 8 6.36 -21.45 34.23
C SER A 8 6.08 -21.88 32.79
N PRO A 9 4.81 -21.93 32.33
CA PRO A 9 4.53 -22.12 30.92
C PRO A 9 4.95 -20.84 30.18
N LEU A 10 6.09 -20.89 29.51
CA LEU A 10 6.43 -19.88 28.52
C LEU A 10 5.49 -20.09 27.33
N ASN A 11 4.32 -19.45 27.39
CA ASN A 11 3.58 -19.06 26.18
C ASN A 11 4.46 -18.03 25.45
N SER A 12 5.51 -18.49 24.79
CA SER A 12 6.03 -17.80 23.63
C SER A 12 5.28 -18.41 22.46
N ASP A 13 4.15 -17.81 22.14
CA ASP A 13 3.58 -17.87 20.81
C ASP A 13 4.64 -17.23 19.88
N ASP A 14 5.69 -18.01 19.59
CA ASP A 14 6.70 -17.83 18.56
C ASP A 14 6.00 -18.07 17.21
N ARG A 15 4.91 -17.36 16.99
CA ARG A 15 4.43 -17.14 15.64
C ARG A 15 5.26 -15.98 15.16
N ASP A 16 6.33 -16.32 14.47
CA ASP A 16 6.98 -15.41 13.53
C ASP A 16 5.83 -14.66 12.83
N PRO A 17 5.66 -13.35 13.09
CA PRO A 17 4.60 -12.60 12.45
C PRO A 17 4.81 -12.80 10.95
N PRO A 18 3.75 -13.06 10.18
CA PRO A 18 3.91 -13.27 8.76
C PRO A 18 4.78 -12.14 8.18
N ALA A 19 5.70 -12.46 7.27
CA ALA A 19 6.71 -11.51 6.77
C ALA A 19 6.10 -10.16 6.34
N PHE A 20 4.86 -10.19 5.85
CA PHE A 20 4.03 -9.05 5.45
C PHE A 20 3.38 -8.23 6.58
N ASP A 21 3.61 -8.52 7.88
CA ASP A 21 3.19 -7.65 9.00
C ASP A 21 4.31 -6.69 9.49
N SER A 22 5.45 -6.68 8.79
CA SER A 22 6.60 -5.83 9.10
C SER A 22 6.40 -4.40 8.60
N ASP A 23 6.83 -3.40 9.36
CA ASP A 23 6.82 -1.99 8.95
C ASP A 23 7.61 -1.74 7.66
N GLU A 24 8.71 -2.50 7.48
CA GLU A 24 9.56 -2.47 6.29
C GLU A 24 8.79 -2.86 5.02
N PHE A 25 8.01 -3.95 5.07
CA PHE A 25 7.16 -4.39 3.95
C PHE A 25 6.16 -3.30 3.53
N TYR A 26 5.51 -2.66 4.49
CA TYR A 26 4.57 -1.58 4.19
C TYR A 26 5.26 -0.28 3.77
N ALA A 27 6.49 -0.05 4.20
CA ALA A 27 7.32 1.05 3.72
C ALA A 27 7.68 0.85 2.25
N GLU A 28 8.03 -0.38 1.85
CA GLU A 28 8.27 -0.72 0.44
C GLU A 28 7.01 -0.52 -0.42
N VAL A 29 5.84 -0.91 0.07
CA VAL A 29 4.55 -0.62 -0.60
C VAL A 29 4.29 0.88 -0.73
N ALA A 30 4.55 1.64 0.34
CA ALA A 30 4.37 3.08 0.31
C ALA A 30 5.33 3.75 -0.68
N ASP A 31 6.57 3.25 -0.79
CA ASP A 31 7.58 3.73 -1.74
C ASP A 31 7.23 3.35 -3.18
N ALA A 32 6.81 2.12 -3.41
CA ALA A 32 6.35 1.63 -4.70
C ALA A 32 5.15 2.42 -5.25
N LEU A 33 4.22 2.83 -4.37
CA LEU A 33 3.05 3.63 -4.73
C LEU A 33 3.37 5.10 -5.04
N GLN A 34 4.62 5.56 -4.83
CA GLN A 34 5.04 6.91 -5.21
C GLN A 34 4.91 7.17 -6.72
N VAL A 35 4.87 6.11 -7.54
CA VAL A 35 4.56 6.19 -8.99
C VAL A 35 3.21 6.86 -9.27
N THR A 36 2.30 6.87 -8.29
CA THR A 36 0.99 7.55 -8.38
C THR A 36 1.07 9.06 -8.10
N GLY A 37 2.25 9.58 -7.74
CA GLY A 37 2.47 10.95 -7.31
C GLY A 37 1.99 11.24 -5.89
N LEU A 38 1.72 10.19 -5.10
CA LEU A 38 1.26 10.28 -3.72
C LEU A 38 2.31 9.71 -2.77
N ALA A 39 2.58 10.43 -1.68
CA ALA A 39 3.41 9.95 -0.58
C ALA A 39 2.49 9.31 0.46
N LEU A 40 2.58 7.98 0.55
CA LEU A 40 1.88 7.21 1.57
C LEU A 40 2.79 7.05 2.78
N THR A 41 2.17 7.04 3.95
CA THR A 41 2.81 6.57 5.19
C THR A 41 2.62 5.06 5.32
N VAL A 42 3.47 4.39 6.11
CA VAL A 42 3.33 2.97 6.44
C VAL A 42 1.93 2.65 6.98
N ALA A 43 1.38 3.51 7.85
CA ALA A 43 0.02 3.35 8.37
C ALA A 43 -1.03 3.36 7.25
N GLN A 44 -0.91 4.26 6.27
CA GLN A 44 -1.82 4.34 5.13
C GLN A 44 -1.68 3.13 4.19
N ALA A 45 -0.46 2.66 3.93
CA ALA A 45 -0.22 1.45 3.14
C ALA A 45 -0.81 0.21 3.84
N ARG A 46 -0.63 0.09 5.16
CA ARG A 46 -1.25 -0.97 5.96
C ARG A 46 -2.77 -0.90 5.92
N GLN A 47 -3.36 0.28 6.01
CA GLN A 47 -4.81 0.46 5.88
C GLN A 47 -5.33 0.10 4.48
N LEU A 48 -4.59 0.45 3.44
CA LEU A 48 -4.94 0.13 2.05
C LEU A 48 -5.00 -1.39 1.82
N LEU A 49 -4.03 -2.11 2.40
CA LEU A 49 -3.88 -3.56 2.30
C LEU A 49 -4.64 -4.34 3.39
N ALA A 50 -5.25 -3.65 4.35
CA ALA A 50 -5.99 -4.30 5.43
C ALA A 50 -7.14 -5.14 4.86
N GLY A 51 -7.07 -6.45 5.10
CA GLY A 51 -8.04 -7.44 4.62
C GLY A 51 -7.78 -7.98 3.21
N HIS A 52 -6.69 -7.59 2.55
CA HIS A 52 -6.31 -8.06 1.21
C HIS A 52 -5.20 -9.11 1.28
N VAL A 53 -5.50 -10.25 1.89
CA VAL A 53 -4.52 -11.35 2.10
C VAL A 53 -3.94 -11.84 0.76
N GLU A 54 -4.76 -11.93 -0.28
CA GLU A 54 -4.29 -12.34 -1.62
C GLU A 54 -3.29 -11.36 -2.24
N LEU A 55 -3.47 -10.05 -2.00
CA LEU A 55 -2.54 -9.04 -2.49
C LEU A 55 -1.25 -9.03 -1.66
N LEU A 56 -1.37 -9.20 -0.33
CA LEU A 56 -0.22 -9.37 0.56
C LEU A 56 0.64 -10.57 0.15
N SER A 57 0.02 -11.71 -0.17
CA SER A 57 0.75 -12.89 -0.67
C SER A 57 1.39 -12.68 -2.03
N GLN A 58 0.75 -11.91 -2.94
CA GLN A 58 1.35 -11.57 -4.24
C GLN A 58 2.58 -10.67 -4.08
N ILE A 59 2.51 -9.65 -3.20
CA ILE A 59 3.65 -8.78 -2.92
C ILE A 59 4.81 -9.59 -2.31
N ASP A 60 4.51 -10.54 -1.43
CA ASP A 60 5.50 -11.44 -0.81
C ASP A 60 6.16 -12.39 -1.84
N ASP A 61 5.38 -12.95 -2.77
CA ASP A 61 5.86 -13.94 -3.74
C ASP A 61 6.52 -13.30 -4.98
N TRP A 62 6.09 -12.11 -5.41
CA TRP A 62 6.48 -11.47 -6.67
C TRP A 62 7.33 -10.21 -6.45
N GLY A 63 7.24 -9.60 -5.27
CA GLY A 63 7.81 -8.29 -4.99
C GLY A 63 6.81 -7.16 -5.29
N VAL A 64 7.02 -6.04 -4.60
CA VAL A 64 6.17 -4.86 -4.74
C VAL A 64 6.44 -4.07 -6.01
N ASP A 65 7.62 -4.25 -6.61
CA ASP A 65 8.05 -3.65 -7.87
C ASP A 65 7.47 -4.35 -9.10
N ASP A 66 6.83 -5.52 -8.92
CA ASP A 66 6.17 -6.21 -10.01
C ASP A 66 5.09 -5.34 -10.65
N THR A 67 5.05 -5.30 -11.98
CA THR A 67 4.15 -4.40 -12.72
C THR A 67 2.67 -4.73 -12.50
N GLU A 68 2.32 -6.01 -12.34
CA GLU A 68 0.94 -6.41 -12.05
C GLU A 68 0.56 -6.03 -10.63
N VAL A 69 1.46 -6.24 -9.65
CA VAL A 69 1.27 -5.85 -8.25
C VAL A 69 1.13 -4.33 -8.11
N LEU A 70 2.03 -3.55 -8.71
CA LEU A 70 1.97 -2.09 -8.76
C LEU A 70 0.65 -1.60 -9.34
N ASN A 71 0.21 -2.19 -10.45
CA ASN A 71 -1.06 -1.81 -11.08
C ASN A 71 -2.27 -2.13 -10.18
N GLN A 72 -2.26 -3.28 -9.48
CA GLN A 72 -3.30 -3.62 -8.51
C GLN A 72 -3.31 -2.64 -7.33
N LEU A 73 -2.14 -2.29 -6.79
CA LEU A 73 -1.98 -1.32 -5.72
C LEU A 73 -2.47 0.06 -6.13
N ALA A 74 -2.07 0.55 -7.30
CA ALA A 74 -2.50 1.85 -7.83
C ALA A 74 -4.01 1.87 -8.10
N CYS A 75 -4.56 0.80 -8.67
CA CYS A 75 -6.01 0.64 -8.83
C CYS A 75 -6.73 0.70 -7.50
N ARG A 76 -6.22 0.00 -6.49
CA ARG A 76 -6.81 -0.04 -5.16
C ARG A 76 -6.80 1.33 -4.51
N LEU A 77 -5.69 2.05 -4.60
CA LEU A 77 -5.53 3.41 -4.08
C LEU A 77 -6.51 4.36 -4.76
N ALA A 78 -6.62 4.30 -6.09
CA ALA A 78 -7.57 5.12 -6.83
C ALA A 78 -9.04 4.82 -6.46
N VAL A 79 -9.42 3.55 -6.33
CA VAL A 79 -10.77 3.16 -5.91
C VAL A 79 -11.06 3.64 -4.49
N GLU A 80 -10.09 3.57 -3.58
CA GLU A 80 -10.24 4.08 -2.22
C GLU A 80 -10.46 5.60 -2.24
N LEU A 81 -9.64 6.34 -2.99
CA LEU A 81 -9.65 7.80 -3.01
C LEU A 81 -10.87 8.38 -3.75
N ILE A 82 -11.09 7.95 -5.00
CA ILE A 82 -12.07 8.54 -5.93
C ILE A 82 -13.15 7.56 -6.41
N GLY A 83 -13.10 6.30 -5.98
CA GLY A 83 -14.10 5.29 -6.36
C GLY A 83 -13.91 4.70 -7.76
N GLU A 84 -12.83 5.06 -8.45
CA GLU A 84 -12.53 4.60 -9.81
C GLU A 84 -11.17 3.89 -9.87
N PRO A 85 -11.02 2.83 -10.67
CA PRO A 85 -9.74 2.16 -10.86
C PRO A 85 -8.76 3.04 -11.63
N TRP A 86 -7.47 2.77 -11.44
CA TRP A 86 -6.40 3.45 -12.15
C TRP A 86 -6.59 3.27 -13.67
N PRO A 87 -6.55 4.35 -14.46
CA PRO A 87 -6.72 4.26 -15.90
C PRO A 87 -5.57 3.45 -16.48
N THR A 88 -5.89 2.46 -17.30
CA THR A 88 -4.88 1.70 -18.02
C THR A 88 -4.48 2.47 -19.28
N TYR A 89 -3.33 2.11 -19.88
CA TYR A 89 -2.85 2.71 -21.13
C TYR A 89 -3.89 2.68 -22.28
N GLY A 90 -4.87 1.77 -22.21
CA GLY A 90 -5.99 1.69 -23.16
C GLY A 90 -7.09 2.73 -22.93
N ASP A 91 -7.29 3.20 -21.70
CA ASP A 91 -8.32 4.16 -21.32
C ASP A 91 -8.03 5.58 -21.83
N GLU A 92 -6.75 6.00 -21.79
CA GLU A 92 -6.30 7.28 -22.32
C GLU A 92 -6.58 7.39 -23.83
N ARG A 93 -6.40 6.27 -24.54
CA ARG A 93 -6.71 6.14 -25.97
C ARG A 93 -8.21 6.18 -26.27
N ASN A 94 -9.05 5.84 -25.29
CA ASN A 94 -10.51 5.94 -25.36
C ASN A 94 -11.06 7.32 -24.95
N GLY A 95 -10.18 8.31 -24.75
CA GLY A 95 -10.57 9.68 -24.41
C GLY A 95 -10.86 9.90 -22.92
N ARG A 96 -10.40 9.00 -22.05
CA ARG A 96 -10.43 9.24 -20.60
C ARG A 96 -9.37 10.30 -20.27
N ASP A 97 -9.80 11.41 -19.70
CA ASP A 97 -8.92 12.54 -19.41
C ASP A 97 -8.04 12.22 -18.20
N PHE A 98 -6.84 11.69 -18.46
CA PHE A 98 -5.89 11.29 -17.43
C PHE A 98 -5.54 12.46 -16.49
N ARG A 99 -5.47 13.69 -17.02
CA ARG A 99 -5.21 14.88 -16.19
C ARG A 99 -6.37 15.16 -15.22
N ALA A 100 -7.61 15.05 -15.67
CA ALA A 100 -8.77 15.20 -14.79
C ALA A 100 -8.83 14.10 -13.72
N PHE A 101 -8.47 12.86 -14.09
CA PHE A 101 -8.33 11.75 -13.14
C PHE A 101 -7.25 12.03 -12.10
N GLU A 102 -6.05 12.41 -12.54
CA GLU A 102 -4.92 12.73 -11.66
C GLU A 102 -5.25 13.90 -10.72
N ALA A 103 -5.89 14.96 -11.23
CA ALA A 103 -6.32 16.08 -10.41
C ALA A 103 -7.36 15.67 -9.35
N SER A 104 -8.31 14.80 -9.71
CA SER A 104 -9.31 14.27 -8.78
C SER A 104 -8.69 13.38 -7.72
N LEU A 105 -7.75 12.51 -8.13
CA LEU A 105 -6.99 11.64 -7.25
C LEU A 105 -6.19 12.46 -6.23
N ARG A 106 -5.41 13.44 -6.69
CA ARG A 106 -4.64 14.33 -5.81
C ARG A 106 -5.53 15.11 -4.85
N GLY A 107 -6.67 15.62 -5.34
CA GLY A 107 -7.64 16.32 -4.50
C GLY A 107 -8.23 15.43 -3.40
N ALA A 108 -8.60 14.20 -3.74
CA ALA A 108 -9.12 13.22 -2.78
C ALA A 108 -8.03 12.73 -1.80
N ALA A 109 -6.81 12.55 -2.28
CA ALA A 109 -5.65 12.21 -1.47
C ALA A 109 -5.40 13.28 -0.41
N LEU A 110 -5.34 14.56 -0.80
CA LEU A 110 -5.21 15.68 0.13
C LEU A 110 -6.36 15.73 1.15
N ALA A 111 -7.60 15.51 0.70
CA ALA A 111 -8.77 15.50 1.58
C ALA A 111 -8.72 14.39 2.65
N ARG A 112 -8.04 13.28 2.35
CA ARG A 112 -7.80 12.16 3.28
C ARG A 112 -6.50 12.28 4.08
N GLY A 113 -5.71 13.33 3.85
CA GLY A 113 -4.46 13.58 4.56
C GLY A 113 -3.25 12.83 3.98
N TYR A 114 -3.30 12.40 2.73
CA TYR A 114 -2.11 11.95 2.00
C TYR A 114 -1.24 13.14 1.61
N ALA A 115 0.08 12.95 1.61
CA ALA A 115 1.00 13.93 1.08
C ALA A 115 1.11 13.76 -0.44
N LEU A 116 1.25 14.87 -1.16
CA LEU A 116 1.55 14.83 -2.59
C LEU A 116 3.07 14.81 -2.76
N LEU A 117 3.56 13.91 -3.61
CA LEU A 117 4.91 14.01 -4.12
C LEU A 117 4.86 15.09 -5.18
N ASP A 118 5.33 16.25 -4.76
CA ASP A 118 5.30 17.46 -5.55
C ASP A 118 5.96 17.20 -6.91
N ALA A 119 5.17 17.23 -7.99
CA ALA A 119 5.65 17.17 -9.35
C ALA A 119 6.25 18.52 -9.81
N SER A 120 6.62 19.42 -8.88
CA SER A 120 7.29 20.69 -9.20
C SER A 120 8.80 20.49 -9.31
N ALA A 121 9.21 19.59 -10.21
CA ALA A 121 10.59 19.54 -10.68
C ALA A 121 10.67 19.04 -12.14
N GLN A 122 9.79 19.52 -13.01
CA GLN A 122 10.11 19.65 -14.43
C GLN A 122 9.63 21.02 -14.92
N ASP A 123 10.48 22.02 -14.67
CA ASP A 123 10.54 23.29 -15.42
C ASP A 123 11.02 23.00 -16.86
#